data_AF-A0A6P6D0W3-F1
#
_entry.id   AF-A0A6P6D0W3-F1
#
_cell.length_a   1.000
_cell.length_b   1.000
_cell.length_c   1.000
_cell.angle_alpha   90.00
_cell.angle_beta   90.00
_cell.angle_gamma   90.00
#
_symmetry.space_group_name_H-M   'P 1'
#
loop_
_entity.id
_entity.type
_entity.pdbx_description
1 polymer ?
#
loop_
_entity_poly.entity_id
_entity_poly.type
_entity_poly.pdbx_seq_one_letter_code
_entity_poly.pdbx_strand_id
1 'polypeptide(L)'
;MKAVVQRVTRASVTVGGEQINAIGRGICVLLGISLEDTQKELEHMVRKILNLRVFEDESGKHWSKSVMDKQYEVLCVSQFTLQCVLKGNKPDFHLAMPTEQAESFYNSFLEQLRKTYRPEFIKDGKFGAYMQVHIQNDGPVTIELESSAPGATTSDPKQVSLKKQSSQILFIQLPETLLSFIIIVQ
;
A
#
# COMPACT_ATOMS: atom_id res chain seq x y z
N MET A 1 -5.39 -2.28 3.44
CA MET A 1 -4.90 -2.86 2.17
C MET A 1 -3.43 -2.63 2.05
N LYS A 2 -2.64 -3.61 1.60
CA LYS A 2 -1.19 -3.48 1.40
C LYS A 2 -0.83 -3.77 -0.05
N ALA A 3 0.19 -3.08 -0.57
CA ALA A 3 0.76 -3.35 -1.88
C ALA A 3 2.28 -3.21 -1.84
N VAL A 4 2.98 -4.14 -2.51
CA VAL A 4 4.39 -3.98 -2.84
C VAL A 4 4.48 -3.67 -4.32
N VAL A 5 4.90 -2.45 -4.64
CA VAL A 5 5.01 -1.93 -6.01
C VAL A 5 6.48 -1.95 -6.42
N GLN A 6 6.79 -2.64 -7.51
CA GLN A 6 8.13 -2.73 -8.06
C GLN A 6 8.17 -2.09 -9.43
N ARG A 7 9.13 -1.19 -9.66
CA ARG A 7 9.38 -0.65 -11.01
C ARG A 7 10.03 -1.74 -11.85
N VAL A 8 9.58 -1.95 -13.08
CA VAL A 8 10.08 -3.03 -13.93
C VAL A 8 10.42 -2.56 -15.34
N THR A 9 11.45 -3.18 -15.91
CA THR A 9 11.71 -3.11 -17.36
C THR A 9 10.84 -4.09 -18.14
N ARG A 10 10.44 -5.19 -17.49
CA ARG A 10 9.48 -6.21 -17.92
C ARG A 10 9.02 -7.05 -16.73
N ALA A 11 7.81 -7.58 -16.78
CA ALA A 11 7.34 -8.59 -15.85
C ALA A 11 6.34 -9.53 -16.51
N SER A 12 6.25 -10.78 -16.03
CA SER A 12 5.30 -11.76 -16.55
C SER A 12 4.84 -12.74 -15.48
N VAL A 13 3.72 -13.41 -15.75
CA VAL A 13 3.20 -14.48 -14.91
C VAL A 13 3.07 -15.75 -15.73
N THR A 14 3.55 -16.85 -15.16
CA THR A 14 3.31 -18.19 -15.71
C THR A 14 2.55 -19.08 -14.73
N VAL A 15 1.74 -19.99 -15.26
CA VAL A 15 1.01 -21.02 -14.51
C VAL A 15 1.28 -22.35 -15.19
N GLY A 16 1.83 -23.34 -14.46
CA GLY A 16 2.21 -24.62 -15.05
C GLY A 16 3.28 -24.49 -16.16
N GLY A 17 4.09 -23.43 -16.15
CA GLY A 17 5.09 -23.14 -17.18
C GLY A 17 4.58 -22.38 -18.40
N GLU A 18 3.26 -22.17 -18.53
CA GLU A 18 2.66 -21.39 -19.61
C GLU A 18 2.53 -19.92 -19.21
N GLN A 19 2.97 -19.00 -20.07
CA GLN A 19 2.80 -17.56 -19.83
C GLN A 19 1.36 -17.12 -20.06
N ILE A 20 0.70 -16.66 -19.01
CA ILE A 20 -0.68 -16.17 -19.07
C ILE A 20 -0.77 -14.67 -19.38
N ASN A 21 0.20 -13.89 -18.91
CA ASN A 21 0.27 -12.45 -19.13
C ASN A 21 1.71 -11.94 -19.01
N ALA A 22 1.98 -10.83 -19.68
CA ALA A 22 3.25 -10.13 -19.60
C ALA A 22 3.05 -8.62 -19.83
N ILE A 23 3.98 -7.84 -19.28
CA ILE A 23 4.12 -6.40 -19.50
C ILE A 23 5.57 -6.07 -19.88
N GLY A 24 5.73 -5.00 -20.65
CA GLY A 24 6.99 -4.31 -20.86
C GLY A 24 7.33 -3.38 -19.69
N ARG A 25 7.73 -2.14 -20.01
CA ARG A 25 8.08 -1.15 -18.99
C ARG A 25 6.84 -0.76 -18.19
N GLY A 26 7.00 -0.68 -16.87
CA GLY A 26 5.89 -0.37 -15.99
C GLY A 26 6.12 -0.73 -14.54
N ILE A 27 5.06 -1.15 -13.87
CA ILE A 27 5.09 -1.58 -12.48
C ILE A 27 4.48 -2.98 -12.31
N CYS A 28 5.11 -3.79 -11.46
CA CYS A 28 4.53 -5.02 -10.94
C CYS A 28 4.02 -4.75 -9.52
N VAL A 29 2.75 -5.06 -9.27
CA VAL A 29 2.07 -4.80 -7.99
C VAL A 29 1.66 -6.13 -7.38
N LEU A 30 2.23 -6.45 -6.22
CA LEU A 30 1.75 -7.53 -5.37
C LEU A 30 0.73 -6.94 -4.39
N LEU A 31 -0.52 -7.39 -4.44
CA LEU A 31 -1.63 -6.78 -3.69
C LEU A 31 -2.14 -7.71 -2.59
N GLY A 32 -2.07 -7.26 -1.33
CA GLY A 32 -2.62 -7.95 -0.17
C GLY A 32 -3.90 -7.28 0.33
N ILE A 33 -5.00 -8.03 0.30
CA ILE A 33 -6.32 -7.57 0.77
C ILE A 33 -6.54 -8.08 2.21
N SER A 34 -6.82 -7.15 3.12
CA SER A 34 -7.16 -7.41 4.52
C SER A 34 -8.63 -7.73 4.68
N LEU A 35 -8.99 -8.47 5.74
CA LEU A 35 -10.37 -8.74 6.14
C LEU A 35 -11.19 -7.45 6.37
N GLU A 36 -10.53 -6.35 6.74
CA GLU A 36 -11.15 -5.05 7.02
C GLU A 36 -11.21 -4.10 5.81
N ASP A 37 -10.68 -4.53 4.65
CA ASP A 37 -10.66 -3.66 3.47
C ASP A 37 -12.07 -3.43 2.92
N THR A 38 -12.37 -2.15 2.65
CA THR A 38 -13.63 -1.73 2.04
C THR A 38 -13.38 -1.08 0.68
N GLN A 39 -14.47 -0.74 -0.01
CA GLN A 39 -14.43 0.01 -1.26
C GLN A 39 -13.59 1.31 -1.16
N LYS A 40 -13.56 1.95 0.02
CA LYS A 40 -12.78 3.16 0.26
C LYS A 40 -11.27 2.89 0.15
N GLU A 41 -10.78 1.83 0.78
CA GLU A 41 -9.37 1.44 0.74
C GLU A 41 -8.96 1.00 -0.67
N LEU A 42 -9.86 0.32 -1.38
CA LEU A 42 -9.71 -0.05 -2.80
C LEU A 42 -9.49 1.19 -3.67
N GLU A 43 -10.42 2.15 -3.66
CA GLU A 43 -10.32 3.38 -4.46
C GLU A 43 -9.09 4.22 -4.10
N HIS A 44 -8.75 4.27 -2.81
CA HIS A 44 -7.55 4.94 -2.34
C HIS A 44 -6.28 4.28 -2.86
N MET A 45 -6.17 2.95 -2.77
CA MET A 45 -4.99 2.21 -3.24
C MET A 45 -4.82 2.34 -4.76
N VAL A 46 -5.91 2.25 -5.54
CA VAL A 46 -5.88 2.46 -7.00
C VAL A 46 -5.29 3.83 -7.33
N ARG A 47 -5.77 4.90 -6.67
CA ARG A 47 -5.23 6.25 -6.88
C ARG A 47 -3.76 6.35 -6.50
N LYS A 48 -3.34 5.75 -5.39
CA LYS A 48 -1.94 5.76 -4.95
C LYS A 48 -1.03 5.06 -5.96
N ILE A 49 -1.39 3.86 -6.42
CA ILE A 49 -0.60 3.08 -7.39
C ILE A 49 -0.44 3.85 -8.70
N LEU A 50 -1.55 4.32 -9.27
CA LEU A 50 -1.54 4.95 -10.60
C LEU A 50 -0.80 6.30 -10.62
N ASN A 51 -0.84 7.05 -9.52
CA ASN A 51 -0.17 8.35 -9.40
C ASN A 51 1.22 8.27 -8.75
N LEU A 52 1.70 7.07 -8.37
CA LEU A 52 2.99 6.91 -7.70
C LEU A 52 4.12 7.31 -8.64
N ARG A 53 4.88 8.35 -8.28
CA ARG A 53 5.97 8.87 -9.09
C ARG A 53 7.25 8.07 -8.87
N VAL A 54 7.44 7.00 -9.64
CA VAL A 54 8.64 6.13 -9.59
C VAL A 54 9.51 6.21 -10.85
N PHE A 55 9.08 6.96 -11.86
CA PHE A 55 9.80 7.10 -13.12
C PHE A 55 10.45 8.48 -13.24
N GLU A 56 11.44 8.54 -14.11
CA GLU A 56 12.11 9.77 -14.52
C GLU A 56 11.31 10.52 -15.59
N ASP A 57 11.51 11.84 -15.61
CA ASP A 57 11.05 12.69 -16.70
C ASP A 57 12.07 12.71 -17.84
N GLU A 58 11.77 13.49 -18.86
CA GLU A 58 12.57 13.59 -20.07
C GLU A 58 13.96 14.23 -19.81
N SER A 59 14.14 14.91 -18.68
CA SER A 59 15.43 15.47 -18.24
C SER A 59 16.25 14.51 -17.36
N GLY A 60 15.71 13.32 -17.06
CA GLY A 60 16.33 12.35 -16.15
C GLY A 60 16.07 12.65 -14.67
N LYS A 61 15.15 13.55 -14.33
CA LYS A 61 14.83 13.85 -12.92
C LYS A 61 14.06 12.68 -12.31
N HIS A 62 14.64 12.03 -11.31
CA HIS A 62 14.00 10.94 -10.58
C HIS A 62 12.71 11.38 -9.84
N TRP A 63 11.82 10.42 -9.56
CA TRP A 63 10.60 10.59 -8.76
C TRP A 63 9.61 11.63 -9.30
N SER A 64 9.56 11.77 -10.63
CA SER A 64 8.86 12.87 -11.28
C SER A 64 7.62 12.41 -12.04
N LYS A 65 7.62 11.19 -12.59
CA LYS A 65 6.54 10.65 -13.44
C LYS A 65 5.94 9.38 -12.85
N SER A 66 4.63 9.26 -12.97
CA SER A 66 3.88 8.07 -12.62
C SER A 66 3.79 7.08 -13.78
N VAL A 67 3.23 5.89 -13.52
CA VAL A 67 2.96 4.91 -14.60
C VAL A 67 2.02 5.48 -15.65
N MET A 68 1.03 6.29 -15.23
CA MET A 68 0.12 6.97 -16.15
C MET A 68 0.83 8.02 -17.00
N ASP A 69 1.70 8.84 -16.39
CA ASP A 69 2.42 9.89 -17.12
C ASP A 69 3.32 9.33 -18.21
N LYS A 70 3.90 8.14 -17.99
CA LYS A 70 4.74 7.45 -18.98
C LYS A 70 3.96 6.59 -19.96
N GLN A 71 2.64 6.45 -19.78
CA GLN A 71 1.81 5.51 -20.53
C GLN A 71 2.37 4.07 -20.49
N TYR A 72 2.83 3.66 -19.31
CA TYR A 72 3.42 2.36 -19.07
C TYR A 72 2.38 1.37 -18.51
N GLU A 73 2.76 0.10 -18.43
CA GLU A 73 1.86 -0.99 -18.08
C GLU A 73 1.88 -1.33 -16.58
N VAL A 74 0.84 -2.01 -16.12
CA VAL A 74 0.69 -2.48 -14.74
C VAL A 74 0.40 -3.97 -14.77
N LEU A 75 1.21 -4.77 -14.09
CA LEU A 75 0.92 -6.17 -13.79
C LEU A 75 0.52 -6.28 -12.33
N CYS A 76 -0.74 -6.62 -12.07
CA CYS A 76 -1.24 -6.86 -10.72
C CYS A 76 -1.30 -8.36 -10.42
N VAL A 77 -0.88 -8.75 -9.23
CA VAL A 77 -0.96 -10.14 -8.75
C VAL A 77 -1.48 -10.13 -7.30
N SER A 78 -2.51 -10.93 -7.04
CA SER A 78 -3.02 -11.15 -5.68
C SER A 78 -1.96 -11.83 -4.80
N GLN A 79 -1.67 -11.24 -3.64
CA GLN A 79 -0.61 -11.69 -2.71
C GLN A 79 -1.09 -11.60 -1.25
N PHE A 80 -1.90 -12.57 -0.81
CA PHE A 80 -2.44 -12.59 0.56
C PHE A 80 -1.34 -12.63 1.65
N THR A 81 -0.15 -13.14 1.33
CA THR A 81 0.95 -13.23 2.29
C THR A 81 1.48 -11.88 2.75
N LEU A 82 1.11 -10.77 2.10
CA LEU A 82 1.41 -9.43 2.60
C LEU A 82 0.61 -9.10 3.89
N GLN A 83 -0.50 -9.81 4.14
CA GLN A 83 -1.27 -9.74 5.39
C GLN A 83 -0.76 -10.78 6.41
N CYS A 84 0.56 -10.93 6.50
CA CYS A 84 1.22 -11.83 7.43
C CYS A 84 1.41 -11.17 8.80
N VAL A 85 1.15 -11.94 9.85
CA VAL A 85 1.61 -11.71 11.22
C VAL A 85 2.53 -12.87 11.59
N LEU A 86 3.65 -12.61 12.27
CA LEU A 86 4.56 -13.66 12.70
C LEU A 86 4.25 -14.10 14.14
N LYS A 87 4.01 -15.39 14.34
CA LYS A 87 3.97 -16.04 15.66
C LYS A 87 5.31 -16.77 15.86
N GLY A 88 6.28 -16.06 16.43
CA GLY A 88 7.68 -16.47 16.37
C GLY A 88 8.19 -16.40 14.94
N ASN A 89 8.61 -17.54 14.37
CA ASN A 89 9.05 -17.64 12.97
C ASN A 89 7.96 -18.19 12.03
N LYS A 90 6.78 -18.54 12.57
CA LYS A 90 5.67 -19.11 11.78
C LYS A 90 4.78 -17.98 11.24
N PRO A 91 4.59 -17.87 9.91
CA PRO A 91 3.59 -17.00 9.32
C PRO A 91 2.17 -17.39 9.72
N ASP A 92 1.37 -16.38 10.04
CA ASP A 92 -0.06 -16.48 10.31
C ASP A 92 -0.78 -15.41 9.46
N PHE A 93 -1.86 -15.79 8.78
CA PHE A 93 -2.55 -14.95 7.80
C PHE A 93 -4.01 -14.66 8.19
N HIS A 94 -4.35 -14.73 9.48
CA HIS A 94 -5.71 -14.46 9.96
C HIS A 94 -6.24 -13.05 9.62
N LEU A 95 -5.37 -12.10 9.26
CA LEU A 95 -5.75 -10.76 8.81
C LEU A 95 -6.08 -10.68 7.31
N ALA A 96 -5.75 -11.72 6.53
CA ALA A 96 -6.08 -11.76 5.10
C ALA A 96 -7.58 -11.99 4.89
N MET A 97 -8.16 -11.33 3.89
CA MET A 97 -9.54 -11.60 3.48
C MET A 97 -9.68 -13.07 3.00
N PRO A 98 -10.74 -13.80 3.40
CA PRO A 98 -10.98 -15.17 2.93
C PRO A 98 -11.09 -15.27 1.41
N THR A 99 -10.58 -16.36 0.81
CA THR A 99 -10.43 -16.55 -0.65
C THR A 99 -11.68 -16.20 -1.46
N GLU A 100 -12.86 -16.67 -1.04
CA GLU A 100 -14.14 -16.46 -1.73
C GLU A 100 -14.51 -14.97 -1.83
N GLN A 101 -14.29 -14.21 -0.76
CA GLN A 101 -14.55 -12.77 -0.73
C GLN A 101 -13.42 -12.01 -1.43
N ALA A 102 -12.18 -12.45 -1.23
CA ALA A 102 -10.98 -11.83 -1.79
C ALA A 102 -10.96 -11.87 -3.32
N GLU A 103 -11.46 -12.94 -3.96
CA GLU A 103 -11.54 -13.03 -5.42
C GLU A 103 -12.46 -11.94 -6.00
N SER A 104 -13.67 -11.82 -5.46
CA SER A 104 -14.64 -10.78 -5.85
C SER A 104 -14.09 -9.37 -5.62
N PHE A 105 -13.44 -9.16 -4.46
CA PHE A 105 -12.82 -7.89 -4.11
C PHE A 105 -11.65 -7.56 -5.05
N TYR A 106 -10.79 -8.53 -5.36
CA TYR A 106 -9.66 -8.39 -6.26
C TYR A 106 -10.10 -8.07 -7.69
N ASN A 107 -11.14 -8.74 -8.18
CA ASN A 107 -11.74 -8.44 -9.48
C ASN A 107 -12.29 -7.01 -9.54
N SER A 108 -12.95 -6.55 -8.47
CA SER A 108 -13.42 -5.16 -8.36
C SER A 108 -12.27 -4.16 -8.36
N PHE A 109 -11.14 -4.49 -7.69
CA PHE A 109 -9.93 -3.66 -7.70
C PHE A 109 -9.33 -3.54 -9.10
N LEU A 110 -9.21 -4.66 -9.83
CA LEU A 110 -8.73 -4.66 -11.21
C LEU A 110 -9.63 -3.84 -12.13
N GLU A 111 -10.95 -3.97 -11.99
CA GLU A 111 -11.89 -3.20 -12.78
C GLU A 111 -11.78 -1.69 -12.49
N GLN A 112 -11.58 -1.32 -11.23
CA GLN A 112 -11.35 0.07 -10.87
C GLN A 112 -10.02 0.61 -11.44
N LEU A 113 -8.96 -0.21 -11.50
CA LEU A 113 -7.72 0.16 -12.21
C LEU A 113 -7.96 0.41 -13.69
N ARG A 114 -8.64 -0.53 -14.38
CA ARG A 114 -8.95 -0.44 -15.82
C ARG A 114 -9.79 0.79 -16.13
N LYS A 115 -10.81 1.07 -15.31
CA LYS A 115 -11.68 2.25 -15.43
C LYS A 115 -10.95 3.57 -15.21
N THR A 116 -10.00 3.60 -14.27
CA THR A 116 -9.28 4.83 -13.90
C THR A 116 -8.14 5.16 -14.86
N TYR A 117 -7.51 4.14 -15.46
CA TYR A 117 -6.36 4.30 -16.35
C TYR A 117 -6.69 3.93 -17.80
N ARG A 118 -6.31 2.73 -18.24
CA ARG A 118 -6.59 2.19 -19.57
C ARG A 118 -6.67 0.66 -19.48
N PRO A 119 -7.77 0.02 -19.89
CA PRO A 119 -7.95 -1.42 -19.75
C PRO A 119 -6.81 -2.25 -20.36
N GLU A 120 -6.29 -1.84 -21.51
CA GLU A 120 -5.24 -2.55 -22.25
C GLU A 120 -3.88 -2.58 -21.52
N PHE A 121 -3.62 -1.62 -20.64
CA PHE A 121 -2.37 -1.51 -19.86
C PHE A 121 -2.42 -2.21 -18.50
N ILE A 122 -3.57 -2.75 -18.10
CA ILE A 122 -3.71 -3.51 -16.85
C ILE A 122 -3.70 -5.01 -17.17
N LYS A 123 -2.65 -5.70 -16.75
CA LYS A 123 -2.53 -7.16 -16.80
C LYS A 123 -2.70 -7.75 -15.41
N ASP A 124 -3.17 -8.99 -15.38
CA ASP A 124 -3.43 -9.75 -14.16
C ASP A 124 -2.60 -11.03 -14.13
N GLY A 125 -2.40 -11.60 -12.95
CA GLY A 125 -2.10 -13.01 -12.78
C GLY A 125 -3.35 -13.89 -12.99
N LYS A 126 -3.38 -15.01 -12.26
CA LYS A 126 -4.55 -15.89 -12.16
C LYS A 126 -4.83 -16.14 -10.70
N PHE A 127 -5.89 -15.53 -10.17
CA PHE A 127 -6.26 -15.64 -8.77
C PHE A 127 -6.39 -17.12 -8.34
N GLY A 128 -5.89 -17.45 -7.15
CA GLY A 128 -5.93 -18.81 -6.59
C GLY A 128 -5.01 -19.84 -7.28
N ALA A 129 -4.36 -19.51 -8.40
CA ALA A 129 -3.42 -20.41 -9.05
C ALA A 129 -2.02 -20.32 -8.44
N TYR A 130 -1.28 -21.43 -8.50
CA TYR A 130 0.16 -21.41 -8.26
C TYR A 130 0.85 -20.75 -9.46
N MET A 131 1.51 -19.63 -9.20
CA MET A 131 2.11 -18.76 -10.21
C MET A 131 3.62 -18.66 -10.03
N GLN A 132 4.35 -18.55 -11.12
CA GLN A 132 5.69 -17.96 -11.13
C GLN A 132 5.57 -16.54 -11.66
N VAL A 133 5.94 -15.56 -10.83
CA VAL A 133 5.94 -14.14 -11.22
C VAL A 133 7.37 -13.74 -11.52
N HIS A 134 7.67 -13.52 -12.80
CA HIS A 134 8.97 -13.08 -13.26
C HIS A 134 9.03 -11.55 -13.22
N ILE A 135 9.91 -11.01 -12.38
CA ILE A 135 10.01 -9.57 -12.14
C ILE A 135 11.43 -9.13 -12.44
N GLN A 136 11.61 -8.32 -13.49
CA GLN A 136 12.89 -7.67 -13.75
C GLN A 136 12.87 -6.25 -13.18
N ASN A 137 13.18 -6.17 -11.88
CA ASN A 137 13.14 -4.93 -11.12
C ASN A 137 14.19 -3.93 -11.65
N ASP A 138 13.72 -2.72 -11.95
CA ASP A 138 14.48 -1.66 -12.61
C ASP A 138 15.00 -0.64 -11.59
N GLY A 139 16.25 -0.78 -11.15
CA GLY A 139 16.89 0.08 -10.16
C GLY A 139 17.81 -0.67 -9.19
N PRO A 140 17.28 -1.50 -8.27
CA PRO A 140 15.85 -1.78 -8.07
C PRO A 140 15.11 -0.65 -7.33
N VAL A 141 13.82 -0.48 -7.65
CA VAL A 141 12.90 0.41 -6.95
C VAL A 141 11.70 -0.40 -6.47
N THR A 142 11.50 -0.41 -5.15
CA THR A 142 10.41 -1.13 -4.48
C THR A 142 9.77 -0.21 -3.45
N ILE A 143 8.45 -0.04 -3.54
CA ILE A 143 7.67 0.84 -2.67
C ILE A 143 6.58 0.04 -2.00
N GLU A 144 6.54 0.09 -0.68
CA GLU A 144 5.42 -0.43 0.10
C GLU A 144 4.35 0.65 0.23
N LEU A 145 3.12 0.30 -0.14
CA LEU A 145 1.96 1.14 0.03
C LEU A 145 0.98 0.47 0.99
N GLU A 146 0.50 1.26 1.93
CA GLU A 146 -0.61 0.86 2.79
C GLU A 146 -1.75 1.88 2.66
N SER A 147 -2.96 1.35 2.64
CA SER A 147 -4.17 2.13 2.89
C SER A 147 -4.59 1.88 4.33
N SER A 148 -4.53 2.92 5.15
CA SER A 148 -4.93 2.89 6.55
C SER A 148 -6.36 2.37 6.71
N ALA A 149 -6.57 1.45 7.66
CA ALA A 149 -7.91 1.21 8.20
C ALA A 149 -8.43 2.49 8.88
N PRO A 150 -9.75 2.72 8.97
CA PRO A 150 -10.32 3.85 9.72
C PRO A 150 -9.87 3.77 11.19
N GLY A 151 -8.83 4.53 11.56
CA GLY A 151 -8.27 4.54 12.92
C GLY A 151 -6.77 4.82 13.00
N ALA A 152 -6.01 4.56 11.92
CA ALA A 152 -4.61 4.98 11.86
C ALA A 152 -4.53 6.44 11.38
N THR A 153 -4.45 7.35 12.33
CA THR A 153 -4.10 8.76 12.09
C THR A 153 -2.79 8.81 11.33
N THR A 154 -2.83 9.25 10.07
CA THR A 154 -1.64 9.75 9.40
C THR A 154 -1.18 10.97 10.19
N SER A 155 -0.14 10.82 11.00
CA SER A 155 0.49 11.94 11.69
C SER A 155 1.17 12.82 10.65
N ASP A 156 0.45 13.81 10.14
CA ASP A 156 1.06 14.93 9.44
C ASP A 156 1.91 15.70 10.47
N PRO A 157 3.25 15.77 10.32
CA PRO A 157 4.13 16.42 11.30
C PRO A 157 3.74 17.90 11.54
N LYS A 158 3.09 18.54 10.56
CA LYS A 158 2.64 19.94 10.68
C LYS A 158 1.40 20.11 11.55
N GLN A 159 0.53 19.11 11.69
CA GLN A 159 -0.66 19.22 12.55
C GLN A 159 -0.37 18.90 14.02
N VAL A 160 0.64 18.09 14.32
CA VAL A 160 1.02 17.75 15.71
C VAL A 160 1.56 18.96 16.46
N SER A 161 2.24 19.89 15.77
CA SER A 161 2.81 21.08 16.41
C SER A 161 1.76 22.08 16.90
N LEU A 162 0.61 22.20 16.20
CA LEU A 162 -0.44 23.15 16.56
C LEU A 162 -1.24 22.68 17.78
N LYS A 163 -1.42 21.37 17.98
CA LYS A 163 -2.14 20.84 19.15
C LYS A 163 -1.34 20.89 20.45
N LYS A 164 0.00 20.87 20.40
CA LYS A 164 0.86 20.97 21.60
C LYS A 164 0.97 22.39 22.16
N GLN A 165 0.71 23.43 21.38
CA GLN A 165 0.80 24.82 21.84
C GLN A 165 -0.47 25.35 22.54
N SER A 166 -1.62 24.66 22.42
CA SER A 166 -2.90 25.15 22.95
C SER A 166 -3.31 24.58 24.31
N SER A 167 -2.50 23.71 24.93
CA SER A 167 -2.87 23.02 26.18
C SER A 167 -2.01 23.40 27.40
N GLN A 168 -1.29 24.53 27.34
CA GLN A 168 -0.39 24.93 28.42
C GLN A 168 -0.63 26.36 28.92
N ILE A 169 -1.89 26.72 29.22
CA ILE A 169 -2.16 27.85 30.12
C ILE A 169 -3.40 27.50 30.96
N LEU A 170 -3.17 26.95 32.16
CA LEU A 170 -4.13 27.03 33.25
C LEU A 170 -3.36 27.54 34.48
N PHE A 171 -3.37 28.86 34.68
CA PHE A 171 -2.88 29.47 35.91
C PHE A 171 -3.86 29.10 37.02
N ILE A 172 -3.43 28.26 37.96
CA ILE A 172 -4.10 28.12 39.26
C ILE A 172 -3.22 28.86 40.28
N GLN A 173 -3.72 30.00 40.72
CA GLN A 173 -3.14 30.79 41.80
C GLN A 173 -3.66 30.21 43.12
N LEU A 174 -2.77 29.62 43.94
CA LEU A 174 -3.09 29.25 45.33
C LEU A 174 -2.04 29.85 46.27
N PRO A 175 -2.47 30.44 47.41
CA PRO A 175 -1.58 31.14 48.34
C PRO A 175 -0.79 30.16 49.22
N GLU A 176 0.42 30.58 49.58
CA GLU A 176 1.33 29.86 50.46
C GLU A 176 0.71 29.64 51.84
N THR A 177 0.46 28.40 52.22
CA THR A 177 0.70 27.86 53.57
C THR A 177 0.41 26.36 53.59
N LEU A 178 1.28 25.63 54.29
CA LEU A 178 1.19 24.21 54.70
C LEU A 178 1.62 23.12 53.71
N LEU A 179 2.92 22.81 53.81
CA LEU A 179 3.51 21.51 54.12
C LEU A 179 2.69 20.21 53.88
N SER A 180 3.34 19.30 53.15
CA SER A 180 3.38 17.83 53.31
C SER A 180 2.55 16.98 52.34
N PHE A 181 3.17 15.83 52.00
CA PHE A 181 2.76 14.68 51.17
C PHE A 181 3.33 14.69 49.73
N ILE A 182 4.53 14.11 49.49
CA ILE A 182 4.88 12.68 49.34
C ILE A 182 4.49 12.08 47.97
N ILE A 183 5.55 11.85 47.18
CA ILE A 183 5.89 10.67 46.35
C ILE A 183 5.16 10.42 45.01
N ILE A 184 5.95 10.62 43.94
CA ILE A 184 6.27 9.73 42.80
C ILE A 184 5.19 8.77 42.30
N VAL A 185 4.87 8.84 41.01
CA VAL A 185 4.72 7.64 40.16
C VAL A 185 5.41 7.92 38.82
N GLN A 186 6.22 6.93 38.38
CA GLN A 186 6.88 6.85 37.07
C GLN A 186 5.88 6.85 35.90
#